data_AF-A0A8I1KQ07-F1
#
_entry.id   AF-A0A8I1KQ07-F1
#
_cell.length_a   1.000
_cell.length_b   1.000
_cell.length_c   1.000
_cell.angle_alpha   90.00
_cell.angle_beta   90.00
_cell.angle_gamma   90.00
#
_symmetry.space_group_name_H-M   'P 1'
#
loop_
_entity.id
_entity.type
_entity.pdbx_description
1 polymer ?
#
loop_
_entity_poly.entity_id
_entity_poly.type
_entity_poly.pdbx_seq_one_letter_code
_entity_poly.pdbx_strand_id
1 'polypeptide(L)'
;MIILSLLWIYYMPYLVLCGFFGGLYLIINGIKHRNLLVSILGLLSLSFVVLPFIFWGMGISENKLLDIPTELYWILFSLTGLLAGIIGLRSKIKGIRNMGFIIFTSGIVGDLFYVLMSVPDSMYIN
;
A
#
# COMPACT_ATOMS: atom_id res chain seq x y z
N MET A 1 -4.50 19.53 -13.00
CA MET A 1 -5.42 18.97 -11.99
C MET A 1 -6.27 17.80 -12.46
N ILE A 2 -7.22 17.95 -13.41
CA ILE A 2 -8.10 16.84 -13.86
C ILE A 2 -7.31 15.58 -14.27
N ILE A 3 -6.20 15.77 -15.00
CA ILE A 3 -5.33 14.67 -15.43
C ILE A 3 -4.71 13.93 -14.24
N LEU A 4 -4.29 14.63 -13.17
CA LEU A 4 -3.71 14.04 -11.96
C LEU A 4 -4.78 13.30 -11.14
N SER A 5 -5.98 13.88 -11.01
CA SER A 5 -7.12 13.22 -10.37
C SER A 5 -7.55 11.96 -11.13
N LEU A 6 -7.56 11.99 -12.47
CA LEU A 6 -7.81 10.80 -13.30
C LEU A 6 -6.73 9.74 -13.08
N LEU A 7 -5.46 10.15 -13.03
CA LEU A 7 -4.34 9.24 -12.77
C LEU A 7 -4.52 8.50 -11.43
N TRP A 8 -4.86 9.22 -10.36
CA TRP A 8 -5.19 8.63 -9.06
C TRP A 8 -6.38 7.67 -9.15
N ILE A 9 -7.49 8.10 -9.75
CA ILE A 9 -8.71 7.27 -9.89
C ILE A 9 -8.44 5.95 -10.63
N TYR A 10 -7.63 5.97 -11.69
CA TYR A 10 -7.27 4.75 -12.42
C TYR A 10 -6.21 3.92 -11.72
N TYR A 11 -5.29 4.55 -10.99
CA TYR A 11 -4.23 3.85 -10.28
C TYR A 11 -4.72 3.17 -9.00
N MET A 12 -5.74 3.74 -8.38
CA MET A 12 -6.25 3.28 -7.09
C MET A 12 -6.76 1.81 -7.11
N PRO A 13 -7.56 1.36 -8.10
CA PRO A 13 -7.89 -0.06 -8.25
C PRO A 13 -6.66 -0.96 -8.41
N TYR A 14 -5.66 -0.52 -9.18
CA TYR A 14 -4.41 -1.27 -9.35
C TYR A 14 -3.66 -1.40 -8.01
N LEU A 15 -3.56 -0.32 -7.24
CA LEU A 15 -2.91 -0.30 -5.93
C LEU A 15 -3.60 -1.25 -4.95
N VAL A 16 -4.93 -1.25 -4.93
CA VAL A 16 -5.74 -2.14 -4.09
C VAL A 16 -5.55 -3.60 -4.46
N LEU A 17 -5.60 -3.92 -5.76
CA LEU A 17 -5.36 -5.27 -6.26
C LEU A 17 -3.93 -5.74 -5.92
N CYS A 18 -2.94 -4.84 -6.06
CA CYS A 18 -1.56 -5.12 -5.71
C CYS A 18 -1.42 -5.45 -4.23
N GLY A 19 -2.04 -4.68 -3.34
CA GLY A 19 -1.98 -4.94 -1.91
C GLY A 19 -2.75 -6.17 -1.48
N PHE A 20 -3.91 -6.42 -2.09
CA PHE A 20 -4.73 -7.59 -1.76
C PHE A 20 -4.05 -8.89 -2.20
N PHE A 21 -3.75 -9.02 -3.50
CA PHE A 21 -3.10 -10.22 -4.03
C PHE A 21 -1.65 -10.34 -3.57
N GLY A 22 -0.93 -9.22 -3.44
CA GLY A 22 0.44 -9.20 -2.94
C GLY A 22 0.55 -9.60 -1.48
N GLY A 23 -0.32 -9.08 -0.61
CA GLY A 23 -0.35 -9.48 0.78
C GLY A 23 -0.68 -10.97 0.95
N LEU A 24 -1.69 -11.49 0.23
CA LEU A 24 -2.01 -12.92 0.22
C LEU A 24 -0.82 -13.77 -0.26
N TYR A 25 -0.16 -13.35 -1.34
CA TYR A 25 1.00 -14.04 -1.87
C TYR A 25 2.16 -14.09 -0.85
N LEU A 26 2.42 -12.98 -0.14
CA LEU A 26 3.44 -12.92 0.90
C LEU A 26 3.09 -13.79 2.10
N ILE A 27 1.81 -13.88 2.51
CA ILE A 27 1.36 -14.80 3.57
C ILE A 27 1.64 -16.25 3.19
N ILE A 28 1.18 -16.68 2.02
CA ILE A 28 1.31 -18.08 1.57
C ILE A 28 2.78 -18.46 1.43
N ASN A 29 3.58 -17.62 0.78
CA ASN A 29 5.02 -17.90 0.61
C ASN A 29 5.81 -17.75 1.92
N GLY A 30 5.40 -16.84 2.80
CA GLY A 30 5.96 -16.69 4.14
C GLY A 30 5.80 -17.98 4.95
N ILE A 31 4.59 -18.55 4.98
CA ILE A 31 4.32 -19.84 5.65
C ILE A 31 5.11 -20.96 4.97
N LYS A 32 5.07 -21.06 3.64
CA LYS A 32 5.78 -22.10 2.86
C LYS A 32 7.28 -22.13 3.15
N HIS A 33 7.90 -20.96 3.28
CA HIS A 33 9.33 -20.83 3.55
C HIS A 33 9.67 -20.68 5.03
N ARG A 34 8.70 -20.94 5.94
CA ARG A 34 8.83 -20.80 7.41
C ARG A 34 9.36 -19.44 7.87
N ASN A 35 9.04 -18.40 7.12
CA ASN A 35 9.45 -17.04 7.39
C ASN A 35 8.26 -16.23 7.91
N LEU A 36 8.03 -16.33 9.23
CA LEU A 36 6.89 -15.70 9.91
C LEU A 36 6.86 -14.18 9.71
N LEU A 37 8.02 -13.52 9.65
CA LEU A 37 8.11 -12.09 9.42
C LEU A 37 7.49 -11.69 8.07
N VAL A 38 7.75 -12.46 7.02
CA VAL A 38 7.16 -12.20 5.69
C VAL A 38 5.65 -12.38 5.73
N SER A 39 5.15 -13.38 6.47
CA SER A 39 3.72 -13.60 6.61
C SER A 39 3.03 -12.45 7.36
N ILE A 40 3.66 -11.94 8.42
CA ILE A 40 3.16 -10.77 9.17
C ILE A 40 3.15 -9.54 8.28
N LEU A 41 4.21 -9.31 7.50
CA LEU A 41 4.27 -8.20 6.54
C LEU A 41 3.19 -8.31 5.47
N GLY A 42 2.89 -9.52 4.98
CA GLY A 42 1.77 -9.75 4.06
C GLY A 42 0.41 -9.44 4.66
N LEU A 43 0.19 -9.80 5.94
CA LEU A 43 -1.04 -9.47 6.67
C LEU A 43 -1.18 -7.95 6.91
N LEU A 44 -0.07 -7.28 7.26
CA LEU A 44 -0.05 -5.82 7.41
C LEU A 44 -0.33 -5.12 6.09
N SER A 45 0.29 -5.59 5.00
CA SER A 45 0.07 -5.07 3.64
C SER A 45 -1.42 -5.13 3.25
N LEU A 46 -2.06 -6.28 3.45
CA LEU A 46 -3.51 -6.44 3.29
C LEU A 46 -4.32 -5.48 4.17
N SER A 47 -3.94 -5.36 5.44
CA SER A 47 -4.67 -4.53 6.40
C SER A 47 -4.62 -3.06 6.01
N PHE A 48 -3.45 -2.54 5.61
CA PHE A 48 -3.30 -1.13 5.21
C PHE A 48 -4.07 -0.79 3.94
N VAL A 49 -4.32 -1.75 3.06
CA VAL A 49 -5.16 -1.54 1.88
C VAL A 49 -6.64 -1.63 2.22
N VAL A 50 -7.06 -2.54 3.10
CA VAL A 50 -8.49 -2.77 3.39
C VAL A 50 -9.05 -1.78 4.42
N LEU A 51 -8.27 -1.41 5.45
CA LEU A 51 -8.72 -0.55 6.54
C LEU A 51 -9.22 0.83 6.10
N PRO A 52 -8.58 1.56 5.15
CA PRO A 52 -9.09 2.83 4.68
C PRO A 52 -10.53 2.75 4.16
N PHE A 53 -10.91 1.65 3.51
CA PHE A 53 -12.28 1.46 3.00
C PHE A 53 -13.27 1.08 4.10
N ILE A 54 -12.85 0.25 5.06
CA ILE A 54 -13.69 -0.09 6.22
C ILE A 54 -13.98 1.17 7.03
N PHE A 55 -12.95 1.98 7.33
CA PHE A 55 -13.11 3.23 8.06
C PHE A 55 -13.87 4.29 7.27
N TRP A 56 -13.72 4.34 5.95
CA TRP A 56 -14.55 5.18 5.08
C TRP A 56 -16.03 4.74 5.13
N GLY A 57 -16.30 3.44 5.07
CA GLY A 57 -17.64 2.86 5.10
C GLY A 57 -18.31 2.87 6.47
N MET A 58 -17.56 3.05 7.56
CA MET A 58 -18.08 3.07 8.93
C MET A 58 -18.95 4.29 9.27
N GLY A 59 -19.11 5.25 8.34
CA GLY A 59 -20.21 6.21 8.34
C GLY A 59 -20.15 7.31 9.41
N ILE A 60 -20.20 8.57 8.96
CA ILE A 60 -21.01 9.75 9.34
C ILE A 60 -21.38 10.03 10.83
N SER A 61 -21.21 9.11 11.78
CA SER A 61 -21.16 9.43 13.20
C SER A 61 -19.76 9.91 13.55
N GLU A 62 -19.67 11.14 14.06
CA GLU A 62 -18.51 12.01 14.28
C GLU A 62 -17.35 11.45 15.14
N ASN A 63 -17.33 10.15 15.42
CA ASN A 63 -16.26 9.47 16.13
C ASN A 63 -15.41 8.66 15.14
N LYS A 64 -14.59 9.34 14.35
CA LYS A 64 -13.44 8.69 13.70
C LYS A 64 -12.59 8.06 14.80
N LEU A 65 -12.72 6.74 14.99
CA LEU A 65 -11.98 6.01 16.04
C LEU A 65 -10.46 6.19 15.91
N LEU A 66 -9.96 6.42 14.69
CA LEU A 66 -8.56 6.70 14.37
C LEU A 66 -8.51 7.69 13.20
N ASP A 67 -8.16 8.96 13.46
CA ASP A 67 -7.95 9.96 12.40
C ASP A 67 -6.53 9.82 11.81
N ILE A 68 -6.28 8.68 11.17
CA ILE A 68 -5.00 8.41 10.51
C ILE A 68 -5.04 9.02 9.10
N PRO A 69 -4.06 9.86 8.73
CA PRO A 69 -4.01 10.45 7.40
C PRO A 69 -3.83 9.36 6.33
N THR A 70 -4.51 9.51 5.20
CA THR A 70 -4.51 8.53 4.10
C THR A 70 -3.10 8.24 3.58
N GLU A 71 -2.23 9.26 3.50
CA GLU A 71 -0.81 9.14 3.14
C GLU A 71 -0.07 8.12 4.02
N LEU A 72 -0.37 8.10 5.33
CA LEU A 72 0.31 7.18 6.24
C LEU A 72 -0.04 5.72 5.94
N TYR A 73 -1.29 5.42 5.52
CA TYR A 73 -1.65 4.08 5.09
C TYR A 73 -0.84 3.64 3.87
N TRP A 74 -0.66 4.52 2.88
CA TRP A 74 0.08 4.20 1.66
C TRP A 74 1.59 4.07 1.89
N ILE A 75 2.17 4.92 2.74
CA ILE A 75 3.58 4.83 3.12
C ILE A 75 3.84 3.56 3.93
N LEU A 76 3.00 3.23 4.93
CA LEU A 76 3.14 2.01 5.71
C LEU A 76 2.93 0.76 4.85
N PHE A 77 1.97 0.80 3.93
CA PHE A 77 1.79 -0.23 2.91
C PHE A 77 3.06 -0.42 2.07
N SER A 78 3.64 0.65 1.55
CA SER A 78 4.88 0.63 0.79
C SER A 78 6.04 0.03 1.60
N LEU A 79 6.18 0.45 2.86
CA LEU A 79 7.21 -0.03 3.77
C LEU A 79 7.12 -1.54 4.02
N THR A 80 5.92 -2.10 4.10
CA THR A 80 5.74 -3.57 4.24
C THR A 80 6.32 -4.31 3.03
N GLY A 81 6.11 -3.77 1.82
CA GLY A 81 6.69 -4.28 0.58
C GLY A 81 8.22 -4.21 0.59
N LEU A 82 8.79 -3.08 1.01
CA LEU A 82 10.25 -2.90 1.06
C LEU A 82 10.90 -3.91 2.00
N LEU A 83 10.37 -4.05 3.22
CA LEU A 83 10.87 -5.01 4.20
C LEU A 83 10.75 -6.44 3.68
N ALA A 84 9.61 -6.81 3.09
CA ALA A 84 9.42 -8.13 2.48
C ALA A 84 10.41 -8.36 1.32
N GLY A 85 10.65 -7.35 0.49
CA GLY A 85 11.61 -7.39 -0.61
C GLY A 85 13.04 -7.62 -0.13
N ILE A 86 13.47 -6.90 0.91
CA ILE A 86 14.80 -7.05 1.53
C ILE A 86 14.94 -8.43 2.18
N ILE A 87 13.92 -8.92 2.89
CA ILE A 87 13.93 -10.26 3.48
C ILE A 87 13.99 -11.34 2.39
N GLY A 88 13.22 -11.18 1.31
CA GLY A 88 13.27 -12.05 0.14
C GLY A 88 14.64 -12.05 -0.54
N LEU A 89 15.29 -10.89 -0.60
CA LEU A 89 16.66 -10.76 -1.12
C LEU A 89 17.67 -11.50 -0.23
N ARG A 90 17.62 -11.29 1.09
CA ARG A 90 18.51 -11.96 2.06
C ARG A 90 18.33 -13.48 2.06
N SER A 91 17.09 -13.95 1.99
CA SER A 91 16.75 -15.37 1.95
C SER A 91 16.91 -16.02 0.57
N LYS A 92 17.29 -15.25 -0.47
CA LYS A 92 17.40 -15.67 -1.87
C LYS A 92 16.10 -16.26 -2.45
N ILE A 93 14.94 -15.89 -1.90
CA ILE A 93 13.62 -16.33 -2.38
C ILE A 93 13.11 -15.31 -3.40
N LYS A 94 13.32 -15.61 -4.69
CA LYS A 94 12.96 -14.72 -5.81
C LYS A 94 11.50 -14.28 -5.78
N GLY A 95 10.57 -15.17 -5.39
CA GLY A 95 9.15 -14.88 -5.32
C GLY A 95 8.81 -13.78 -4.31
N ILE A 96 9.25 -13.94 -3.05
CA ILE A 96 9.03 -12.96 -1.97
C ILE A 96 9.72 -11.64 -2.33
N ARG A 97 10.95 -11.71 -2.84
CA ARG A 97 11.72 -10.53 -3.25
C ARG A 97 10.97 -9.70 -4.29
N ASN A 98 10.56 -10.33 -5.40
CA ASN A 98 9.93 -9.62 -6.50
C ASN A 98 8.57 -9.04 -6.07
N MET A 99 7.76 -9.81 -5.32
CA MET A 99 6.47 -9.31 -4.85
C MET A 99 6.62 -8.15 -3.85
N GLY A 100 7.59 -8.25 -2.92
CA GLY A 100 7.88 -7.16 -1.99
C GLY A 100 8.25 -5.87 -2.72
N PHE A 101 9.11 -5.93 -3.73
CA PHE A 101 9.46 -4.74 -4.52
C PHE A 101 8.30 -4.21 -5.36
N ILE A 102 7.41 -5.06 -5.88
CA ILE A 102 6.19 -4.63 -6.58
C ILE A 102 5.27 -3.86 -5.62
N ILE A 103 5.04 -4.38 -4.41
CA ILE A 103 4.25 -3.70 -3.38
C ILE A 103 4.89 -2.36 -3.02
N PHE A 104 6.21 -2.33 -2.80
CA PHE A 104 6.95 -1.11 -2.49
C PHE A 104 6.79 -0.04 -3.59
N THR A 105 7.10 -0.38 -4.84
CA THR A 105 7.03 0.60 -5.93
C THR A 105 5.59 1.05 -6.17
N SER A 106 4.62 0.14 -6.05
CA SER A 106 3.21 0.51 -6.18
C SER A 106 2.76 1.48 -5.08
N GLY A 107 3.17 1.25 -3.84
CA GLY A 107 2.86 2.12 -2.72
C GLY A 107 3.45 3.52 -2.85
N ILE A 108 4.72 3.63 -3.25
CA ILE A 108 5.36 4.94 -3.50
C ILE A 108 4.69 5.70 -4.65
N VAL A 109 4.40 5.03 -5.77
CA VAL A 109 3.75 5.67 -6.91
C VAL A 109 2.32 6.11 -6.56
N GLY A 110 1.59 5.29 -5.79
CA GLY A 110 0.28 5.63 -5.27
C GLY A 110 0.33 6.85 -4.37
N ASP A 111 1.19 6.85 -3.36
CA ASP A 111 1.37 7.98 -2.44
C ASP A 111 1.73 9.27 -3.19
N LEU A 112 2.65 9.19 -4.17
CA LEU A 112 2.98 10.32 -5.03
C LEU A 112 1.76 10.87 -5.78
N PHE A 113 0.94 9.99 -6.36
CA PHE A 113 -0.26 10.42 -7.09
C PHE A 113 -1.31 11.04 -6.15
N TYR A 114 -1.43 10.53 -4.93
CA TYR A 114 -2.29 11.11 -3.92
C TYR A 114 -1.82 12.51 -3.51
N VAL A 115 -0.53 12.68 -3.22
CA VAL A 115 0.06 13.98 -2.87
C VAL A 115 -0.09 14.98 -4.01
N LEU A 116 0.21 14.58 -5.25
CA LEU A 116 0.06 15.46 -6.41
C LEU A 116 -1.40 15.86 -6.68
N MET A 117 -2.37 15.05 -6.24
CA MET A 117 -3.78 15.41 -6.28
C MET A 117 -4.16 16.38 -5.16
N SER A 118 -3.55 16.26 -3.97
CA SER A 118 -3.93 17.02 -2.77
C SER A 118 -3.31 18.42 -2.67
N VAL A 119 -2.25 18.72 -3.45
CA VAL A 119 -1.63 20.05 -3.47
C VAL A 119 -2.54 21.10 -4.14
N PRO A 120 -2.77 22.27 -3.51
CA PRO A 120 -3.59 23.34 -4.07
C PRO A 120 -2.99 23.99 -5.34
N ASP A 121 -3.87 24.41 -6.25
CA ASP A 121 -3.54 24.94 -7.60
C ASP A 121 -2.51 26.07 -7.62
N SER A 122 -2.48 26.91 -6.57
CA SER A 122 -1.57 28.06 -6.49
C SER A 122 -0.08 27.69 -6.46
N MET A 123 0.26 26.44 -6.11
CA MET A 123 1.64 25.97 -6.03
C MET A 123 2.18 25.43 -7.35
N TYR A 124 1.34 25.19 -8.36
CA TYR A 124 1.73 24.64 -9.67
C TYR A 124 1.93 25.71 -10.75
N ILE A 125 1.52 26.96 -10.50
CA ILE A 125 1.50 28.06 -11.49
C ILE A 125 2.70 29.01 -11.33
N ASN A 126 3.66 28.68 -10.47
CA ASN A 126 4.88 29.49 -10.26
C ASN A 126 6.05 28.99 -11.11
#